data_AF-A0A9N9DY23-F1
#
_entry.id   AF-A0A9N9DY23-F1
#
_cell.length_a   1.000
_cell.length_b   1.000
_cell.length_c   1.000
_cell.angle_alpha   90.00
_cell.angle_beta   90.00
_cell.angle_gamma   90.00
#
_symmetry.space_group_name_H-M   'P 1'
#
loop_
_entity.id
_entity.type
_entity.pdbx_description
1 polymer ?
#
loop_
_entity_poly.entity_id
_entity_poly.type
_entity_poly.pdbx_seq_one_letter_code
_entity_poly.pdbx_strand_id
1 'polypeptide(L)'
;MPAFNNEKKKLQFLRAMLGTCPLFRAENVKNLLKKQLLSISSSCNKARYSSAPFRLAVIGSGPAGFYTAYHMLKEYPPTLVDMYEALPVPFGLVRYGVAPDHPEVKNVQHRFDEVARDPRYAFIGNVQYGKELKVEDLRAHYDAVVFSYGASQDKPLGIQNENDPIENVFFARAFVGWYNGLPQYRDLQPDLTRTDTAIVIGHGNVALDVSRILLTDTEKLSKTDITEYALEVLRKSQIRNVILVGRRGPLQISFTAKELREMMRIPNTRFHTDFDLLKEEISENSEYVSNNRPLKRLMQILESGISNTIGEKSWTLKFLRSPTEFIVRDDDVNSLRPRNIYAVKFNVNKLEGPPEKRVAVSTGVTEEIEGGLVIKSLGYISVPLDGVPFDEKKGTVPNDRGKVLDLDGNEVPGLYVSGWLKSGARGVIATT
;
A
#
# COMPACT_ATOMS: atom_id res chain seq x y z
N MET A 1 -25.97 61.75 1.20
CA MET A 1 -26.01 60.30 1.52
C MET A 1 -24.66 59.95 2.13
N PRO A 2 -24.61 59.65 3.44
CA PRO A 2 -24.55 58.23 3.86
C PRO A 2 -25.35 57.92 5.13
N ALA A 3 -25.78 56.67 5.27
CA ALA A 3 -26.52 56.15 6.43
C ALA A 3 -25.60 55.28 7.31
N PHE A 4 -25.14 55.85 8.42
CA PHE A 4 -24.55 55.15 9.57
C PHE A 4 -24.96 55.94 10.82
N ASN A 5 -25.97 55.49 11.61
CA ASN A 5 -25.99 55.65 13.09
C ASN A 5 -27.25 55.16 13.84
N ASN A 6 -27.90 54.04 13.47
CA ASN A 6 -29.11 53.60 14.21
C ASN A 6 -28.87 52.55 15.33
N GLU A 7 -27.63 52.10 15.56
CA GLU A 7 -27.33 51.17 16.66
C GLU A 7 -26.90 51.84 17.98
N LYS A 8 -26.20 52.98 17.91
CA LYS A 8 -25.73 53.67 19.14
C LYS A 8 -26.88 54.26 19.98
N LYS A 9 -27.99 54.68 19.34
CA LYS A 9 -29.19 55.17 20.04
C LYS A 9 -30.00 54.05 20.72
N LYS A 10 -30.02 52.83 20.18
CA LYS A 10 -30.67 51.67 20.82
C LYS A 10 -29.90 51.17 22.05
N LEU A 11 -28.57 51.23 22.02
CA LEU A 11 -27.72 50.81 23.14
C LEU A 11 -27.78 51.78 24.34
N GLN A 12 -28.01 53.07 24.09
CA GLN A 12 -28.19 54.08 25.14
C GLN A 12 -29.55 53.96 25.85
N PHE A 13 -30.60 53.55 25.15
CA PHE A 13 -31.94 53.35 25.73
C PHE A 13 -32.01 52.09 26.61
N LEU A 14 -31.29 51.02 26.25
CA LEU A 14 -31.22 49.78 27.03
C LEU A 14 -30.38 49.90 28.31
N ARG A 15 -29.39 50.80 28.37
CA ARG A 15 -28.62 51.08 29.58
C ARG A 15 -29.40 51.87 30.64
N ALA A 16 -30.40 52.65 30.24
CA ALA A 16 -31.22 53.42 31.17
C ALA A 16 -32.31 52.59 31.89
N MET A 17 -32.64 51.39 31.37
CA MET A 17 -33.70 50.53 31.93
C MET A 17 -33.20 49.39 32.84
N LEU A 18 -31.88 49.27 33.05
CA LEU A 18 -31.28 48.16 33.81
C LEU A 18 -30.40 48.62 34.98
N GLY A 19 -30.65 49.81 35.51
CA GLY A 19 -30.29 50.13 36.88
C GLY A 19 -31.35 49.52 37.82
N THR A 20 -30.91 48.75 38.81
CA THR A 20 -31.70 48.18 39.93
C THR A 20 -32.50 46.88 39.67
N CYS A 21 -31.81 45.72 39.60
CA CYS A 21 -32.29 44.46 40.20
C CYS A 21 -31.21 43.37 40.13
N PRO A 22 -30.79 42.76 41.26
CA PRO A 22 -29.69 41.79 41.27
C PRO A 22 -30.22 40.36 41.19
N LEU A 23 -30.53 39.84 39.98
CA LEU A 23 -30.89 38.40 39.84
C LEU A 23 -30.86 37.87 38.40
N PHE A 24 -29.89 38.23 37.55
CA PHE A 24 -29.71 37.52 36.27
C PHE A 24 -28.22 37.49 35.85
N ARG A 25 -27.59 36.32 35.97
CA ARG A 25 -26.22 36.06 35.47
C ARG A 25 -26.20 36.07 33.93
N ALA A 26 -25.20 36.73 33.35
CA ALA A 26 -24.96 36.92 31.92
C ALA A 26 -24.72 35.62 31.09
N GLU A 27 -24.73 34.44 31.71
CA GLU A 27 -24.58 33.14 31.04
C GLU A 27 -25.86 32.65 30.35
N ASN A 28 -27.04 33.00 30.85
CA ASN A 28 -28.31 32.49 30.30
C ASN A 28 -28.75 33.21 29.00
N VAL A 29 -28.35 34.46 28.80
CA VAL A 29 -28.69 35.24 27.58
C VAL A 29 -27.84 34.80 26.38
N LYS A 30 -26.55 34.45 26.61
CA LYS A 30 -25.68 33.90 25.55
C LYS A 30 -26.18 32.55 25.05
N ASN A 31 -26.68 31.68 25.93
CA ASN A 31 -27.21 30.38 25.54
C ASN A 31 -28.56 30.46 24.81
N LEU A 32 -29.41 31.44 25.14
CA LEU A 32 -30.67 31.68 24.43
C LEU A 32 -30.44 32.23 23.01
N LEU A 33 -29.51 33.18 22.86
CA LEU A 33 -29.12 33.72 21.55
C LEU A 33 -28.42 32.66 20.69
N LYS A 34 -27.59 31.78 21.28
CA LYS A 34 -26.98 30.65 20.55
C LYS A 34 -28.02 29.64 20.07
N LYS A 35 -29.04 29.33 20.89
CA LYS A 35 -30.17 28.46 20.50
C LYS A 35 -31.06 29.07 19.41
N GLN A 36 -31.33 30.38 19.45
CA GLN A 36 -32.10 31.08 18.41
C GLN A 36 -31.30 31.26 17.09
N LEU A 37 -29.99 31.52 17.16
CA LEU A 37 -29.13 31.56 15.96
C LEU A 37 -28.96 30.16 15.33
N LEU A 38 -28.92 29.09 16.15
CA LEU A 38 -28.93 27.71 15.68
C LEU A 38 -30.28 27.26 15.09
N SER A 39 -31.41 27.87 15.52
CA SER A 39 -32.72 27.58 14.93
C SER A 39 -33.02 28.39 13.66
N ILE A 40 -32.32 29.50 13.44
CA ILE A 40 -32.49 30.35 12.25
C ILE A 40 -31.49 29.95 11.13
N SER A 41 -30.37 29.29 11.44
CA SER A 41 -29.48 28.69 10.44
C SER A 41 -29.90 27.28 9.97
N SER A 42 -30.90 26.65 10.60
CA SER A 42 -31.38 25.31 10.24
C SER A 42 -32.48 25.31 9.16
N SER A 43 -32.86 26.48 8.63
CA SER A 43 -33.96 26.63 7.66
C SER A 43 -33.55 27.14 6.28
N CYS A 44 -32.25 27.26 5.98
CA CYS A 44 -31.78 27.65 4.64
C CYS A 44 -30.55 26.83 4.20
N ASN A 45 -30.78 25.54 3.95
CA ASN A 45 -30.12 24.70 2.95
C ASN A 45 -30.63 23.25 3.09
N LYS A 46 -31.96 23.07 3.09
CA LYS A 46 -32.51 21.80 2.60
C LYS A 46 -32.33 21.84 1.09
N ALA A 47 -31.13 21.51 0.61
CA ALA A 47 -30.98 21.00 -0.74
C ALA A 47 -32.11 19.98 -0.91
N ARG A 48 -32.89 20.11 -1.98
CA ARG A 48 -33.91 19.13 -2.34
C ARG A 48 -33.15 17.82 -2.56
N TYR A 49 -32.97 17.03 -1.51
CA TYR A 49 -32.69 15.62 -1.68
C TYR A 49 -33.88 15.11 -2.49
N SER A 50 -33.59 14.70 -3.72
CA SER A 50 -34.46 13.78 -4.44
C SER A 50 -34.98 12.75 -3.43
N SER A 51 -36.27 12.42 -3.47
CA SER A 51 -36.80 11.33 -2.64
C SER A 51 -36.18 9.97 -3.00
N ALA A 52 -35.43 9.90 -4.10
CA ALA A 52 -34.70 8.71 -4.50
C ALA A 52 -33.42 8.53 -3.66
N PRO A 53 -33.05 7.29 -3.33
CA PRO A 53 -31.79 6.99 -2.67
C PRO A 53 -30.60 7.41 -3.54
N PHE A 54 -29.50 7.81 -2.90
CA PHE A 54 -28.25 8.11 -3.60
C PHE A 54 -27.60 6.80 -4.06
N ARG A 55 -27.27 6.66 -5.34
CA ARG A 55 -26.71 5.42 -5.92
C ARG A 55 -25.22 5.58 -6.14
N LEU A 56 -24.44 4.74 -5.46
CA LEU A 56 -22.98 4.73 -5.54
C LEU A 56 -22.47 3.42 -6.17
N ALA A 57 -21.70 3.52 -7.24
CA ALA A 57 -20.89 2.42 -7.73
C ALA A 57 -19.47 2.49 -7.17
N VAL A 58 -18.94 1.36 -6.71
CA VAL A 58 -17.54 1.24 -6.25
C VAL A 58 -16.83 0.19 -7.11
N ILE A 59 -15.74 0.58 -7.76
CA ILE A 59 -14.98 -0.28 -8.69
C ILE A 59 -13.73 -0.80 -7.99
N GLY A 60 -13.78 -2.05 -7.55
CA GLY A 60 -12.73 -2.75 -6.82
C GLY A 60 -13.07 -2.96 -5.34
N SER A 61 -12.98 -4.21 -4.89
CA SER A 61 -13.41 -4.66 -3.56
C SER A 61 -12.28 -4.82 -2.55
N GLY A 62 -11.18 -4.08 -2.72
CA GLY A 62 -10.13 -3.99 -1.71
C GLY A 62 -10.52 -3.11 -0.50
N PRO A 63 -9.59 -2.87 0.43
CA PRO A 63 -9.83 -2.00 1.58
C PRO A 63 -10.39 -0.62 1.23
N ALA A 64 -9.85 0.01 0.19
CA ALA A 64 -10.31 1.32 -0.26
C ALA A 64 -11.79 1.31 -0.65
N GLY A 65 -12.24 0.28 -1.35
CA GLY A 65 -13.65 0.12 -1.74
C GLY A 65 -14.55 -0.10 -0.53
N PHE A 66 -14.17 -1.03 0.36
CA PHE A 66 -14.95 -1.31 1.56
C PHE A 66 -15.00 -0.14 2.54
N TYR A 67 -13.90 0.60 2.75
CA TYR A 67 -13.93 1.79 3.60
C TYR A 67 -14.77 2.90 2.97
N THR A 68 -14.71 3.08 1.65
CA THR A 68 -15.61 4.00 0.93
C THR A 68 -17.07 3.63 1.19
N ALA A 69 -17.43 2.36 0.98
CA ALA A 69 -18.80 1.87 1.22
C ALA A 69 -19.22 2.04 2.69
N TYR A 70 -18.35 1.67 3.64
CA TYR A 70 -18.59 1.81 5.07
C TYR A 70 -18.93 3.25 5.46
N HIS A 71 -18.11 4.21 5.03
CA HIS A 71 -18.33 5.62 5.35
C HIS A 71 -19.62 6.14 4.71
N MET A 72 -19.90 5.79 3.45
CA MET A 72 -21.11 6.22 2.75
C MET A 72 -22.38 5.68 3.40
N LEU A 73 -22.42 4.39 3.74
CA LEU A 73 -23.57 3.75 4.39
C LEU A 73 -23.85 4.31 5.80
N LYS A 74 -22.80 4.75 6.49
CA LYS A 74 -22.86 5.29 7.86
C LYS A 74 -23.21 6.78 7.90
N GLU A 75 -22.55 7.58 7.07
CA GLU A 75 -22.64 9.04 7.10
C GLU A 75 -23.75 9.58 6.19
N TYR A 76 -24.12 8.82 5.16
CA TYR A 76 -25.19 9.16 4.21
C TYR A 76 -26.20 7.99 4.07
N PRO A 77 -27.04 7.73 5.08
CA PRO A 77 -27.86 6.51 5.14
C PRO A 77 -28.80 6.23 3.96
N PRO A 78 -29.31 7.22 3.20
CA PRO A 78 -30.09 6.94 1.99
C PRO A 78 -29.27 6.34 0.83
N THR A 79 -27.98 6.05 1.01
CA THR A 79 -27.12 5.54 -0.05
C THR A 79 -27.33 4.05 -0.30
N LEU A 80 -27.47 3.66 -1.57
CA LEU A 80 -27.33 2.30 -2.08
C LEU A 80 -25.94 2.14 -2.69
N VAL A 81 -25.23 1.07 -2.36
CA VAL A 81 -23.85 0.81 -2.81
C VAL A 81 -23.79 -0.49 -3.59
N ASP A 82 -23.38 -0.41 -4.86
CA ASP A 82 -23.02 -1.57 -5.67
C ASP A 82 -21.50 -1.62 -5.83
N MET A 83 -20.89 -2.71 -5.38
CA MET A 83 -19.45 -2.91 -5.45
C MET A 83 -19.10 -3.96 -6.51
N TYR A 84 -18.43 -3.51 -7.55
CA TYR A 84 -17.96 -4.34 -8.65
C TYR A 84 -16.54 -4.85 -8.40
N GLU A 85 -16.30 -6.12 -8.71
CA GLU A 85 -15.00 -6.76 -8.58
C GLU A 85 -14.72 -7.66 -9.78
N ALA A 86 -13.51 -7.57 -10.32
CA ALA A 86 -13.07 -8.39 -11.44
C ALA A 86 -12.93 -9.87 -11.03
N LEU A 87 -12.50 -10.12 -9.80
CA LEU A 87 -12.38 -11.46 -9.25
C LEU A 87 -13.72 -12.01 -8.69
N PRO A 88 -13.86 -13.34 -8.54
CA PRO A 88 -15.07 -13.93 -7.97
C PRO A 88 -15.25 -13.67 -6.46
N VAL A 89 -14.19 -13.29 -5.76
CA VAL A 89 -14.18 -13.10 -4.30
C VAL A 89 -13.61 -11.74 -3.91
N PRO A 90 -14.12 -11.12 -2.82
CA PRO A 90 -13.76 -9.77 -2.45
C PRO A 90 -12.43 -9.67 -1.68
N PHE A 91 -12.16 -8.47 -1.15
CA PHE A 91 -11.11 -8.08 -0.19
C PHE A 91 -9.75 -7.75 -0.80
N GLY A 92 -9.55 -8.01 -2.09
CA GLY A 92 -8.34 -7.64 -2.82
C GLY A 92 -7.06 -8.09 -2.09
N LEU A 93 -6.13 -7.16 -1.84
CA LEU A 93 -4.85 -7.46 -1.21
C LEU A 93 -4.94 -7.91 0.26
N VAL A 94 -6.07 -7.74 0.94
CA VAL A 94 -6.23 -8.37 2.28
C VAL A 94 -6.24 -9.88 2.16
N ARG A 95 -6.85 -10.41 1.10
CA ARG A 95 -6.85 -11.83 0.78
C ARG A 95 -5.58 -12.24 0.03
N TYR A 96 -5.24 -11.51 -1.02
CA TYR A 96 -4.23 -11.92 -2.00
C TYR A 96 -2.83 -11.34 -1.77
N GLY A 97 -2.68 -10.37 -0.86
CA GLY A 97 -1.42 -9.67 -0.61
C GLY A 97 -0.85 -9.93 0.79
N VAL A 98 -1.66 -9.72 1.83
CA VAL A 98 -1.24 -9.94 3.23
C VAL A 98 -0.75 -11.38 3.37
N ALA A 99 0.44 -11.53 3.95
CA ALA A 99 1.08 -12.83 4.09
C ALA A 99 0.24 -13.79 4.96
N PRO A 100 0.27 -15.10 4.69
CA PRO A 100 -0.53 -16.08 5.41
C PRO A 100 -0.11 -16.23 6.88
N ASP A 101 1.13 -15.87 7.21
CA ASP A 101 1.64 -15.79 8.59
C ASP A 101 1.25 -14.48 9.33
N HIS A 102 0.44 -13.62 8.70
CA HIS A 102 -0.14 -12.40 9.28
C HIS A 102 -1.68 -12.42 9.35
N PRO A 103 -2.30 -13.45 9.95
CA PRO A 103 -3.76 -13.55 10.02
C PRO A 103 -4.39 -12.36 10.75
N GLU A 104 -3.70 -11.76 11.72
CA GLU A 104 -4.19 -10.62 12.50
C GLU A 104 -4.34 -9.34 11.66
N VAL A 105 -3.52 -9.17 10.63
CA VAL A 105 -3.65 -8.07 9.67
C VAL A 105 -4.88 -8.28 8.80
N LYS A 106 -5.21 -9.55 8.52
CA LYS A 106 -6.43 -9.91 7.80
C LYS A 106 -7.70 -9.63 8.61
N ASN A 107 -7.69 -9.49 9.94
CA ASN A 107 -8.91 -9.26 10.75
C ASN A 107 -9.76 -8.03 10.35
N VAL A 108 -9.23 -7.12 9.53
CA VAL A 108 -10.01 -6.04 8.92
C VAL A 108 -11.24 -6.55 8.14
N GLN A 109 -11.23 -7.78 7.62
CA GLN A 109 -12.40 -8.36 6.93
C GLN A 109 -13.64 -8.42 7.81
N HIS A 110 -13.53 -8.46 9.15
CA HIS A 110 -14.72 -8.37 10.02
C HIS A 110 -15.52 -7.08 9.78
N ARG A 111 -14.83 -5.96 9.53
CA ARG A 111 -15.48 -4.69 9.17
C ARG A 111 -16.10 -4.76 7.78
N PHE A 112 -15.45 -5.47 6.86
CA PHE A 112 -15.95 -5.64 5.49
C PHE A 112 -17.19 -6.55 5.46
N ASP A 113 -17.23 -7.57 6.31
CA ASP A 113 -18.40 -8.42 6.51
C ASP A 113 -19.56 -7.65 7.14
N GLU A 114 -19.31 -6.65 7.99
CA GLU A 114 -20.37 -5.75 8.47
C GLU A 114 -21.00 -4.97 7.31
N VAL A 115 -20.18 -4.42 6.41
CA VAL A 115 -20.66 -3.73 5.20
C VAL A 115 -21.43 -4.69 4.30
N ALA A 116 -20.91 -5.90 4.09
CA ALA A 116 -21.51 -6.90 3.19
C ALA A 116 -22.88 -7.42 3.67
N ARG A 117 -23.20 -7.27 4.97
CA ARG A 117 -24.52 -7.63 5.54
C ARG A 117 -25.54 -6.50 5.47
N ASP A 118 -25.14 -5.30 5.08
CA ASP A 118 -26.08 -4.17 4.97
C ASP A 118 -27.04 -4.40 3.79
N PRO A 119 -28.36 -4.30 3.98
CA PRO A 119 -29.33 -4.52 2.89
C PRO A 119 -29.23 -3.49 1.76
N ARG A 120 -28.50 -2.38 1.97
CA ARG A 120 -28.24 -1.35 0.96
C ARG A 120 -26.97 -1.59 0.16
N TYR A 121 -26.26 -2.68 0.45
CA TYR A 121 -25.01 -3.06 -0.22
C TYR A 121 -25.22 -4.29 -1.11
N ALA A 122 -24.67 -4.27 -2.32
CA ALA A 122 -24.57 -5.43 -3.20
C ALA A 122 -23.13 -5.65 -3.66
N PHE A 123 -22.67 -6.90 -3.61
CA PHE A 123 -21.40 -7.33 -4.20
C PHE A 123 -21.64 -7.97 -5.55
N ILE A 124 -20.89 -7.54 -6.55
CA ILE A 124 -21.00 -7.97 -7.95
C ILE A 124 -19.60 -8.40 -8.41
N GLY A 125 -19.23 -9.64 -8.09
CA GLY A 125 -17.94 -10.23 -8.47
C GLY A 125 -17.94 -10.78 -9.91
N ASN A 126 -16.75 -11.13 -10.40
CA ASN A 126 -16.53 -11.62 -11.76
C ASN A 126 -17.01 -10.65 -12.87
N VAL A 127 -16.93 -9.33 -12.61
CA VAL A 127 -17.26 -8.28 -13.56
C VAL A 127 -16.02 -7.41 -13.77
N GLN A 128 -15.39 -7.54 -14.93
CA GLN A 128 -14.19 -6.79 -15.25
C GLN A 128 -14.55 -5.48 -15.96
N TYR A 129 -14.17 -4.37 -15.32
CA TYR A 129 -14.26 -3.05 -15.93
C TYR A 129 -13.46 -3.01 -17.26
N GLY A 130 -14.02 -2.36 -18.27
CA GLY A 130 -13.48 -2.27 -19.63
C GLY A 130 -13.91 -3.42 -20.54
N LYS A 131 -14.44 -4.51 -19.98
CA LYS A 131 -14.94 -5.67 -20.74
C LYS A 131 -16.45 -5.82 -20.60
N GLU A 132 -16.93 -6.13 -19.40
CA GLU A 132 -18.37 -6.28 -19.14
C GLU A 132 -19.05 -4.97 -18.72
N LEU A 133 -18.27 -3.96 -18.33
CA LEU A 133 -18.76 -2.70 -17.77
C LEU A 133 -17.90 -1.52 -18.24
N LYS A 134 -18.51 -0.42 -18.69
CA LYS A 134 -17.81 0.81 -19.09
C LYS A 134 -18.23 2.02 -18.24
N VAL A 135 -17.48 3.12 -18.33
CA VAL A 135 -17.79 4.34 -17.56
C VAL A 135 -19.16 4.91 -17.93
N GLU A 136 -19.57 4.79 -19.18
CA GLU A 136 -20.86 5.30 -19.68
C GLU A 136 -22.03 4.56 -19.02
N ASP A 137 -21.92 3.24 -18.88
CA ASP A 137 -22.91 2.41 -18.19
C ASP A 137 -23.06 2.85 -16.73
N LEU A 138 -21.94 3.12 -16.07
CA LEU A 138 -21.92 3.56 -14.68
C LEU A 138 -22.51 4.96 -14.52
N ARG A 139 -22.11 5.91 -15.36
CA ARG A 139 -22.60 7.31 -15.28
C ARG A 139 -24.09 7.44 -15.57
N ALA A 140 -24.66 6.52 -16.35
CA ALA A 140 -26.09 6.51 -16.64
C ALA A 140 -26.95 6.01 -15.47
N HIS A 141 -26.40 5.17 -14.58
CA HIS A 141 -27.18 4.46 -13.55
C HIS A 141 -26.86 4.85 -12.10
N TYR A 142 -25.74 5.56 -11.88
CA TYR A 142 -25.26 5.95 -10.56
C TYR A 142 -25.07 7.46 -10.44
N ASP A 143 -25.36 8.00 -9.26
CA ASP A 143 -25.12 9.42 -8.96
C ASP A 143 -23.62 9.71 -8.81
N ALA A 144 -22.85 8.72 -8.35
CA ALA A 144 -21.39 8.79 -8.30
C ALA A 144 -20.74 7.42 -8.50
N VAL A 145 -19.49 7.45 -8.96
CA VAL A 145 -18.63 6.29 -9.18
C VAL A 145 -17.32 6.53 -8.45
N VAL A 146 -16.90 5.58 -7.61
CA VAL A 146 -15.60 5.60 -6.94
C VAL A 146 -14.72 4.48 -7.50
N PHE A 147 -13.59 4.85 -8.10
CA PHE A 147 -12.57 3.91 -8.53
C PHE A 147 -11.61 3.58 -7.37
N SER A 148 -11.56 2.31 -7.00
CA SER A 148 -10.81 1.78 -5.86
C SER A 148 -10.06 0.48 -6.20
N TYR A 149 -9.70 0.30 -7.47
CA TYR A 149 -9.05 -0.93 -7.99
C TYR A 149 -7.55 -1.05 -7.66
N GLY A 150 -7.00 -0.07 -6.94
CA GLY A 150 -5.63 -0.10 -6.43
C GLY A 150 -4.57 -0.08 -7.53
N ALA A 151 -3.42 -0.68 -7.23
CA ALA A 151 -2.27 -0.76 -8.13
C ALA A 151 -2.00 -2.22 -8.51
N SER A 152 -2.09 -2.57 -9.80
CA SER A 152 -2.03 -3.94 -10.29
C SER A 152 -0.75 -4.32 -11.03
N GLN A 153 0.03 -3.33 -11.50
CA GLN A 153 1.20 -3.54 -12.33
C GLN A 153 2.49 -3.39 -11.52
N ASP A 154 3.43 -4.31 -11.77
CA ASP A 154 4.76 -4.26 -11.18
C ASP A 154 5.67 -3.27 -11.92
N LYS A 155 6.61 -2.66 -11.20
CA LYS A 155 7.60 -1.76 -11.81
C LYS A 155 8.75 -2.56 -12.44
N PRO A 156 9.10 -2.35 -13.71
CA PRO A 156 10.29 -2.94 -14.30
C PRO A 156 11.57 -2.35 -13.68
N LEU A 157 12.67 -3.09 -13.77
CA LEU A 157 14.01 -2.64 -13.39
C LEU A 157 14.66 -1.77 -14.48
N GLY A 158 14.36 -2.05 -15.76
CA GLY A 158 15.00 -1.45 -16.91
C GLY A 158 16.46 -1.88 -17.07
N ILE A 159 16.75 -3.17 -16.83
CA ILE A 159 18.12 -3.70 -16.83
C ILE A 159 18.36 -4.73 -17.95
N GLN A 160 19.62 -5.06 -18.19
CA GLN A 160 20.00 -6.05 -19.19
C GLN A 160 19.43 -7.44 -18.84
N ASN A 161 18.92 -8.13 -19.87
CA ASN A 161 18.26 -9.42 -19.82
C ASN A 161 16.97 -9.46 -18.97
N GLU A 162 16.39 -8.33 -18.56
CA GLU A 162 15.13 -8.35 -17.78
C GLU A 162 13.93 -8.91 -18.59
N ASN A 163 13.92 -8.66 -19.89
CA ASN A 163 12.84 -9.09 -20.80
C ASN A 163 13.16 -10.41 -21.51
N ASP A 164 14.31 -11.01 -21.23
CA ASP A 164 14.70 -12.30 -21.78
C ASP A 164 13.89 -13.41 -21.09
N PRO A 165 13.65 -14.55 -21.78
CA PRO A 165 12.99 -15.71 -21.16
C PRO A 165 13.96 -16.41 -20.18
N ILE A 166 14.05 -15.86 -18.97
CA ILE A 166 14.84 -16.39 -17.86
C ILE A 166 13.91 -17.03 -16.82
N GLU A 167 14.16 -18.28 -16.48
CA GLU A 167 13.45 -19.00 -15.43
C GLU A 167 13.83 -18.48 -14.04
N ASN A 168 12.92 -18.63 -13.08
CA ASN A 168 13.15 -18.27 -11.69
C ASN A 168 13.41 -16.77 -11.40
N VAL A 169 12.98 -15.89 -12.30
CA VAL A 169 12.93 -14.45 -12.07
C VAL A 169 11.48 -14.00 -12.01
N PHE A 170 11.00 -13.60 -10.83
CA PHE A 170 9.60 -13.25 -10.61
C PHE A 170 9.43 -11.84 -10.06
N PHE A 171 8.29 -11.22 -10.36
CA PHE A 171 7.82 -10.09 -9.57
C PHE A 171 7.33 -10.57 -8.21
N ALA A 172 7.55 -9.78 -7.16
CA ALA A 172 7.10 -10.11 -5.82
C ALA A 172 5.59 -10.34 -5.77
N ARG A 173 4.80 -9.53 -6.47
CA ARG A 173 3.34 -9.71 -6.56
C ARG A 173 2.95 -11.09 -7.09
N ALA A 174 3.65 -11.58 -8.11
CA ALA A 174 3.39 -12.88 -8.70
C ALA A 174 3.66 -13.99 -7.68
N PHE A 175 4.81 -13.95 -7.01
CA PHE A 175 5.17 -14.92 -5.97
C PHE A 175 4.24 -14.87 -4.76
N VAL A 176 3.85 -13.66 -4.32
CA VAL A 176 2.88 -13.43 -3.24
C VAL A 176 1.50 -13.95 -3.63
N GLY A 177 1.02 -13.61 -4.82
CA GLY A 177 -0.25 -14.07 -5.33
C GLY A 177 -0.28 -15.59 -5.50
N TRP A 178 0.83 -16.20 -5.92
CA TRP A 178 0.96 -17.65 -5.99
C TRP A 178 0.70 -18.30 -4.64
N TYR A 179 1.40 -17.91 -3.57
CA TYR A 179 1.21 -18.54 -2.27
C TYR A 179 -0.12 -18.15 -1.57
N ASN A 180 -0.74 -17.03 -1.97
CA ASN A 180 -2.02 -16.55 -1.44
C ASN A 180 -3.24 -16.94 -2.29
N GLY A 181 -3.06 -17.71 -3.38
CA GLY A 181 -4.18 -18.23 -4.18
C GLY A 181 -4.82 -17.20 -5.11
N LEU A 182 -4.08 -16.19 -5.57
CA LEU A 182 -4.54 -15.29 -6.63
C LEU A 182 -4.65 -16.09 -7.94
N PRO A 183 -5.84 -16.21 -8.56
CA PRO A 183 -6.08 -17.18 -9.64
C PRO A 183 -5.11 -17.08 -10.81
N GLN A 184 -4.72 -15.86 -11.20
CA GLN A 184 -3.80 -15.62 -12.32
C GLN A 184 -2.37 -16.18 -12.10
N TYR A 185 -1.99 -16.48 -10.85
CA TYR A 185 -0.67 -17.00 -10.50
C TYR A 185 -0.72 -18.42 -9.90
N ARG A 186 -1.86 -19.11 -10.01
CA ARG A 186 -2.01 -20.49 -9.53
C ARG A 186 -0.94 -21.41 -10.13
N ASP A 187 -0.72 -21.27 -11.43
CA ASP A 187 0.19 -22.13 -12.20
C ASP A 187 1.62 -21.57 -12.25
N LEU A 188 1.97 -20.62 -11.37
CA LEU A 188 3.36 -20.20 -11.20
C LEU A 188 4.18 -21.37 -10.66
N GLN A 189 5.29 -21.69 -11.32
CA GLN A 189 6.16 -22.82 -10.98
C GLN A 189 7.55 -22.34 -10.55
N PRO A 190 7.69 -21.73 -9.35
CA PRO A 190 9.01 -21.38 -8.84
C PRO A 190 9.80 -22.66 -8.51
N ASP A 191 10.98 -22.83 -9.11
CA ASP A 191 11.87 -23.93 -8.77
C ASP A 191 12.72 -23.56 -7.55
N LEU A 192 12.35 -24.11 -6.39
CA LEU A 192 13.06 -23.90 -5.15
C LEU A 192 14.09 -25.00 -4.84
N THR A 193 14.35 -25.91 -5.78
CA THR A 193 15.14 -27.14 -5.54
C THR A 193 16.56 -27.08 -6.08
N ARG A 194 16.80 -26.25 -7.11
CA ARG A 194 18.10 -26.14 -7.81
C ARG A 194 19.08 -25.15 -7.19
N THR A 195 18.67 -24.44 -6.15
CA THR A 195 19.49 -23.41 -5.50
C THR A 195 19.21 -23.34 -4.01
N ASP A 196 20.19 -22.90 -3.24
CA ASP A 196 20.05 -22.59 -1.83
C ASP A 196 19.88 -21.09 -1.55
N THR A 197 19.97 -20.24 -2.57
CA THR A 197 20.08 -18.78 -2.41
C THR A 197 19.06 -18.04 -3.27
N ALA A 198 18.25 -17.20 -2.61
CA ALA A 198 17.31 -16.30 -3.24
C ALA A 198 17.75 -14.84 -3.11
N ILE A 199 17.65 -14.06 -4.18
CA ILE A 199 17.93 -12.63 -4.21
C ILE A 199 16.60 -11.87 -4.30
N VAL A 200 16.30 -11.06 -3.28
CA VAL A 200 15.11 -10.21 -3.26
C VAL A 200 15.53 -8.76 -3.47
N ILE A 201 15.12 -8.16 -4.58
CA ILE A 201 15.50 -6.78 -4.92
C ILE A 201 14.47 -5.83 -4.34
N GLY A 202 14.86 -5.10 -3.28
CA GLY A 202 14.03 -4.14 -2.58
C GLY A 202 14.08 -4.30 -1.06
N HIS A 203 13.91 -3.18 -0.34
CA HIS A 203 13.86 -3.12 1.13
C HIS A 203 12.51 -2.61 1.63
N GLY A 204 11.43 -3.24 1.19
CA GLY A 204 10.05 -2.96 1.64
C GLY A 204 9.43 -4.13 2.40
N ASN A 205 8.25 -3.94 2.99
CA ASN A 205 7.55 -4.99 3.75
C ASN A 205 7.32 -6.25 2.92
N VAL A 206 6.93 -6.10 1.64
CA VAL A 206 6.73 -7.25 0.72
C VAL A 206 8.02 -8.05 0.54
N ALA A 207 9.19 -7.39 0.51
CA ALA A 207 10.46 -8.10 0.44
C ALA A 207 10.72 -8.95 1.69
N LEU A 208 10.35 -8.43 2.86
CA LEU A 208 10.39 -9.21 4.11
C LEU A 208 9.36 -10.35 4.08
N ASP A 209 8.14 -10.13 3.60
CA ASP A 209 7.10 -11.18 3.50
C ASP A 209 7.59 -12.37 2.68
N VAL A 210 8.08 -12.12 1.47
CA VAL A 210 8.66 -13.17 0.62
C VAL A 210 9.81 -13.88 1.33
N SER A 211 10.70 -13.12 1.98
CA SER A 211 11.85 -13.68 2.70
C SER A 211 11.40 -14.56 3.88
N ARG A 212 10.38 -14.15 4.64
CA ARG A 212 9.81 -14.95 5.73
C ARG A 212 9.19 -16.23 5.20
N ILE A 213 8.42 -16.18 4.10
CA ILE A 213 7.80 -17.38 3.53
C ILE A 213 8.84 -18.40 3.06
N LEU A 214 9.95 -17.94 2.46
CA LEU A 214 11.04 -18.82 2.04
C LEU A 214 11.81 -19.46 3.21
N LEU A 215 11.90 -18.75 4.35
CA LEU A 215 12.73 -19.18 5.48
C LEU A 215 11.97 -19.88 6.61
N THR A 216 10.67 -19.59 6.76
CA THR A 216 9.83 -20.14 7.83
C THR A 216 9.65 -21.66 7.68
N ASP A 217 9.55 -22.33 8.82
CA ASP A 217 9.25 -23.76 8.89
C ASP A 217 7.89 -24.07 8.25
N THR A 218 7.85 -25.03 7.33
CA THR A 218 6.65 -25.45 6.63
C THR A 218 5.58 -26.04 7.56
N GLU A 219 5.94 -26.57 8.72
CA GLU A 219 4.98 -27.04 9.73
C GLU A 219 4.27 -25.90 10.46
N LYS A 220 4.85 -24.69 10.45
CA LYS A 220 4.13 -23.49 10.89
C LYS A 220 3.24 -22.96 9.78
N LEU A 221 3.76 -22.92 8.55
CA LEU A 221 3.00 -22.46 7.39
C LEU A 221 1.79 -23.37 7.10
N SER A 222 1.88 -24.67 7.36
CA SER A 222 0.77 -25.62 7.18
C SER A 222 -0.47 -25.32 8.03
N LYS A 223 -0.34 -24.47 9.05
CA LYS A 223 -1.42 -24.02 9.94
C LYS A 223 -2.00 -22.67 9.55
N THR A 224 -1.55 -22.10 8.44
CA THR A 224 -2.00 -20.82 7.90
C THR A 224 -2.95 -21.02 6.72
N ASP A 225 -3.42 -19.94 6.10
CA ASP A 225 -4.22 -19.97 4.88
C ASP A 225 -3.39 -19.99 3.58
N ILE A 226 -2.08 -20.32 3.67
CA ILE A 226 -1.24 -20.55 2.49
C ILE A 226 -1.82 -21.66 1.61
N THR A 227 -1.73 -21.52 0.30
CA THR A 227 -2.23 -22.55 -0.62
C THR A 227 -1.45 -23.85 -0.52
N GLU A 228 -2.16 -24.98 -0.59
CA GLU A 228 -1.56 -26.32 -0.49
C GLU A 228 -0.46 -26.56 -1.54
N TYR A 229 -0.69 -26.17 -2.79
CA TYR A 229 0.30 -26.34 -3.87
C TYR A 229 1.59 -25.54 -3.60
N ALA A 230 1.49 -24.33 -3.02
CA ALA A 230 2.67 -23.55 -2.68
C ALA A 230 3.42 -24.17 -1.50
N LEU A 231 2.69 -24.69 -0.50
CA LEU A 231 3.26 -25.41 0.63
C LEU A 231 4.01 -26.68 0.19
N GLU A 232 3.46 -27.43 -0.78
CA GLU A 232 4.12 -28.61 -1.35
C GLU A 232 5.45 -28.28 -2.03
N VAL A 233 5.53 -27.15 -2.74
CA VAL A 233 6.77 -26.65 -3.34
C VAL A 233 7.74 -26.19 -2.25
N LEU A 234 7.26 -25.45 -1.24
CA LEU A 234 8.09 -24.97 -0.12
C LEU A 234 8.67 -26.12 0.71
N ARG A 235 7.95 -27.24 0.89
CA ARG A 235 8.46 -28.45 1.57
C ARG A 235 9.68 -29.05 0.89
N LYS A 236 9.81 -28.89 -0.44
CA LYS A 236 10.93 -29.38 -1.24
C LYS A 236 12.09 -28.37 -1.33
N SER A 237 11.88 -27.15 -0.81
CA SER A 237 12.80 -26.03 -0.96
C SER A 237 14.18 -26.31 -0.37
N GLN A 238 15.20 -26.09 -1.19
CA GLN A 238 16.60 -26.08 -0.80
C GLN A 238 17.08 -24.68 -0.38
N ILE A 239 16.23 -23.64 -0.45
CA ILE A 239 16.59 -22.29 -0.04
C ILE A 239 17.00 -22.27 1.45
N ARG A 240 18.21 -21.79 1.70
CA ARG A 240 18.78 -21.53 3.02
C ARG A 240 19.17 -20.08 3.21
N ASN A 241 19.47 -19.35 2.13
CA ASN A 241 19.94 -17.98 2.17
C ASN A 241 19.00 -17.05 1.40
N VAL A 242 18.58 -15.94 2.00
CA VAL A 242 17.83 -14.89 1.31
C VAL A 242 18.58 -13.56 1.39
N ILE A 243 19.01 -13.02 0.26
CA ILE A 243 19.76 -11.77 0.18
C ILE A 243 18.81 -10.66 -0.30
N LEU A 244 18.45 -9.76 0.60
CA LEU A 244 17.65 -8.59 0.28
C LEU A 244 18.56 -7.44 -0.12
N VAL A 245 18.47 -7.02 -1.39
CA VAL A 245 19.37 -6.04 -1.98
C VAL A 245 18.65 -4.71 -2.21
N GLY A 246 19.17 -3.64 -1.63
CA GLY A 246 18.62 -2.29 -1.73
C GLY A 246 19.60 -1.31 -2.34
N ARG A 247 19.09 -0.44 -3.22
CA ARG A 247 19.89 0.59 -3.89
C ARG A 247 20.40 1.70 -2.98
N ARG A 248 19.77 1.92 -1.82
CA ARG A 248 20.13 2.99 -0.86
C ARG A 248 20.69 2.39 0.44
N GLY A 249 20.97 3.25 1.41
CA GLY A 249 21.53 2.86 2.71
C GLY A 249 20.47 2.48 3.75
N PRO A 250 20.93 2.09 4.96
CA PRO A 250 20.09 1.66 6.07
C PRO A 250 19.01 2.67 6.47
N LEU A 251 19.31 3.98 6.41
CA LEU A 251 18.36 5.02 6.81
C LEU A 251 17.20 5.21 5.82
N GLN A 252 17.27 4.60 4.62
CA GLN A 252 16.24 4.72 3.58
C GLN A 252 15.44 3.43 3.34
N ILE A 253 15.53 2.46 4.26
CA ILE A 253 14.63 1.29 4.28
C ILE A 253 13.17 1.73 4.34
N SER A 254 12.30 0.92 3.73
CA SER A 254 10.86 1.19 3.67
C SER A 254 10.01 0.16 4.42
N PHE A 255 10.63 -0.93 4.90
CA PHE A 255 9.94 -1.85 5.81
C PHE A 255 9.79 -1.27 7.20
N THR A 256 8.79 -1.74 7.94
CA THR A 256 8.42 -1.24 9.25
C THR A 256 8.95 -2.11 10.39
N ALA A 257 8.97 -1.54 11.60
CA ALA A 257 9.63 -2.16 12.76
C ALA A 257 8.96 -3.45 13.24
N LYS A 258 7.68 -3.68 12.91
CA LYS A 258 6.96 -4.91 13.27
C LYS A 258 7.50 -6.08 12.44
N GLU A 259 7.57 -5.88 11.14
CA GLU A 259 7.94 -6.85 10.12
C GLU A 259 9.42 -7.21 10.24
N LEU A 260 10.27 -6.21 10.54
CA LEU A 260 11.68 -6.47 10.87
C LEU A 260 11.83 -7.33 12.14
N ARG A 261 11.02 -7.07 13.19
CA ARG A 261 11.05 -7.86 14.42
C ARG A 261 10.63 -9.31 14.18
N GLU A 262 9.65 -9.53 13.31
CA GLU A 262 9.20 -10.88 12.95
C GLU A 262 10.29 -11.61 12.15
N MET A 263 10.94 -10.93 11.20
CA MET A 263 12.09 -11.47 10.46
C MET A 263 13.24 -11.88 11.40
N MET A 264 13.54 -11.04 12.40
CA MET A 264 14.58 -11.33 13.41
C MET A 264 14.23 -12.49 14.35
N ARG A 265 12.95 -12.89 14.43
CA ARG A 265 12.45 -13.93 15.34
C ARG A 265 12.25 -15.28 14.66
N ILE A 266 12.54 -15.40 13.37
CA ILE A 266 12.49 -16.69 12.68
C ILE A 266 13.51 -17.61 13.37
N PRO A 267 13.09 -18.76 13.92
CA PRO A 267 14.02 -19.69 14.56
C PRO A 267 15.08 -20.20 13.59
N ASN A 268 16.25 -20.58 14.11
CA ASN A 268 17.33 -21.20 13.32
C ASN A 268 17.76 -20.38 12.10
N THR A 269 17.65 -19.05 12.16
CA THR A 269 17.94 -18.15 11.04
C THR A 269 18.86 -17.01 11.48
N ARG A 270 20.03 -16.92 10.83
CA ARG A 270 21.04 -15.89 11.05
C ARG A 270 20.71 -14.61 10.31
N PHE A 271 21.16 -13.48 10.85
CA PHE A 271 21.06 -12.19 10.20
C PHE A 271 22.45 -11.65 9.84
N HIS A 272 22.61 -11.26 8.58
CA HIS A 272 23.83 -10.63 8.08
C HIS A 272 23.56 -9.23 7.51
N THR A 273 24.46 -8.31 7.78
CA THR A 273 24.50 -6.98 7.17
C THR A 273 25.90 -6.41 7.34
N ASP A 274 26.22 -5.36 6.59
CA ASP A 274 27.35 -4.50 6.89
C ASP A 274 27.05 -3.68 8.15
N PHE A 275 27.56 -4.13 9.30
CA PHE A 275 27.35 -3.47 10.59
C PHE A 275 28.19 -2.21 10.76
N ASP A 276 29.31 -2.10 10.04
CA ASP A 276 30.17 -0.93 10.12
C ASP A 276 29.50 0.23 9.38
N LEU A 277 28.99 -0.01 8.16
CA LEU A 277 28.14 0.94 7.43
C LEU A 277 26.90 1.36 8.24
N LEU A 278 26.25 0.42 8.92
CA LEU A 278 25.08 0.72 9.75
C LEU A 278 25.44 1.69 10.88
N LYS A 279 26.52 1.42 11.61
CA LYS A 279 26.98 2.27 12.73
C LYS A 279 27.42 3.64 12.25
N GLU A 280 28.17 3.69 11.15
CA GLU A 280 28.62 4.93 10.50
C GLU A 280 27.40 5.80 10.16
N GLU A 281 26.44 5.28 9.40
CA GLU A 281 25.23 6.00 9.00
C GLU A 281 24.40 6.51 10.21
N ILE A 282 24.27 5.72 11.27
CA ILE A 282 23.57 6.15 12.49
C ILE A 282 24.33 7.27 13.19
N SER A 283 25.66 7.16 13.29
CA SER A 283 26.50 8.13 13.98
C SER A 283 26.54 9.49 13.28
N GLU A 284 26.75 9.49 11.97
CA GLU A 284 26.83 10.70 11.15
C GLU A 284 25.48 11.44 11.05
N ASN A 285 24.37 10.71 11.19
CA ASN A 285 23.02 11.24 11.06
C ASN A 285 22.23 11.15 12.38
N SER A 286 22.93 11.20 13.51
CA SER A 286 22.37 10.95 14.85
C SER A 286 21.20 11.88 15.21
N GLU A 287 21.25 13.15 14.80
CA GLU A 287 20.17 14.11 14.99
C GLU A 287 18.91 13.72 14.19
N TYR A 288 19.08 13.40 12.90
CA TYR A 288 18.00 12.96 12.03
C TYR A 288 17.33 11.68 12.56
N VAL A 289 18.14 10.69 12.97
CA VAL A 289 17.64 9.45 13.55
C VAL A 289 16.91 9.72 14.87
N SER A 290 17.45 10.56 15.74
CA SER A 290 16.85 10.86 17.04
C SER A 290 15.52 11.59 16.94
N ASN A 291 15.36 12.46 15.94
CA ASN A 291 14.13 13.18 15.68
C ASN A 291 13.04 12.32 15.01
N ASN A 292 13.41 11.20 14.39
CA ASN A 292 12.49 10.27 13.75
C ASN A 292 12.30 8.99 14.59
N ARG A 293 11.32 9.01 15.50
CA ARG A 293 11.06 7.88 16.42
C ARG A 293 10.86 6.53 15.71
N PRO A 294 10.07 6.41 14.61
CA PRO A 294 9.97 5.17 13.84
C PRO A 294 11.32 4.68 13.31
N LEU A 295 12.12 5.56 12.72
CA LEU A 295 13.44 5.23 12.18
C LEU A 295 14.41 4.80 13.29
N LYS A 296 14.46 5.55 14.40
CA LYS A 296 15.29 5.19 15.56
C LYS A 296 15.01 3.77 16.04
N ARG A 297 13.73 3.39 16.14
CA ARG A 297 13.34 2.04 16.56
C ARG A 297 13.77 0.97 15.55
N LEU A 298 13.69 1.27 14.26
CA LEU A 298 14.18 0.37 13.20
C LEU A 298 15.69 0.15 13.31
N MET A 299 16.47 1.22 13.46
CA MET A 299 17.92 1.14 13.59
C MET A 299 18.34 0.33 14.83
N GLN A 300 17.69 0.55 15.97
CA GLN A 300 17.95 -0.25 17.19
C GLN A 300 17.70 -1.75 16.99
N ILE A 301 16.67 -2.12 16.23
CA ILE A 301 16.40 -3.54 15.94
C ILE A 301 17.50 -4.11 15.03
N LEU A 302 17.94 -3.37 14.00
CA LEU A 302 19.04 -3.80 13.13
C LEU A 302 20.34 -3.98 13.92
N GLU A 303 20.70 -3.02 14.77
CA GLU A 303 21.89 -3.10 15.63
C GLU A 303 21.84 -4.32 16.56
N SER A 304 20.67 -4.62 17.14
CA SER A 304 20.51 -5.80 18.00
C SER A 304 20.77 -7.12 17.28
N GLY A 305 20.58 -7.14 15.95
CA GLY A 305 20.81 -8.28 15.08
C GLY A 305 22.27 -8.74 15.02
N ILE A 306 23.24 -7.95 15.49
CA ILE A 306 24.66 -8.34 15.57
C ILE A 306 24.88 -9.62 16.40
N SER A 307 23.98 -9.88 17.34
CA SER A 307 24.00 -11.07 18.19
C SER A 307 23.45 -12.33 17.48
N ASN A 308 22.74 -12.17 16.37
CA ASN A 308 22.05 -13.27 15.68
C ASN A 308 22.97 -13.97 14.66
N THR A 309 23.91 -14.76 15.19
CA THR A 309 25.02 -15.36 14.43
C THR A 309 24.94 -16.87 14.25
N ILE A 310 23.94 -17.54 14.84
CA ILE A 310 23.80 -19.00 14.82
C ILE A 310 22.48 -19.42 14.15
N GLY A 311 22.55 -20.37 13.22
CA GLY A 311 21.40 -20.90 12.51
C GLY A 311 21.77 -21.54 11.18
N GLU A 312 21.01 -22.53 10.74
CA GLU A 312 21.21 -23.24 9.47
C GLU A 312 20.77 -22.42 8.26
N LYS A 313 19.78 -21.53 8.45
CA LYS A 313 19.33 -20.58 7.44
C LYS A 313 19.90 -19.18 7.70
N SER A 314 19.88 -18.32 6.70
CA SER A 314 20.32 -16.93 6.83
C SER A 314 19.49 -15.97 5.98
N TRP A 315 19.46 -14.71 6.41
CA TRP A 315 19.03 -13.61 5.57
C TRP A 315 20.00 -12.44 5.69
N THR A 316 20.21 -11.76 4.57
CA THR A 316 21.19 -10.68 4.45
C THR A 316 20.52 -9.39 4.00
N LEU A 317 20.81 -8.27 4.67
CA LEU A 317 20.55 -6.95 4.10
C LEU A 317 21.81 -6.44 3.42
N LYS A 318 21.74 -6.30 2.09
CA LYS A 318 22.81 -5.68 1.30
C LYS A 318 22.36 -4.31 0.82
N PHE A 319 23.10 -3.28 1.21
CA PHE A 319 22.82 -1.88 0.90
C PHE A 319 23.65 -1.38 -0.27
N LEU A 320 23.27 -0.22 -0.80
CA LEU A 320 24.03 0.49 -1.82
C LEU A 320 24.32 -0.35 -3.06
N ARG A 321 23.32 -1.09 -3.55
CA ARG A 321 23.41 -1.92 -4.76
C ARG A 321 22.23 -1.71 -5.69
N SER A 322 22.50 -1.30 -6.93
CA SER A 322 21.50 -1.20 -7.99
C SER A 322 21.72 -2.35 -8.97
N PRO A 323 20.72 -3.20 -9.26
CA PRO A 323 20.88 -4.27 -10.24
C PRO A 323 21.10 -3.68 -11.64
N THR A 324 21.84 -4.41 -12.47
CA THR A 324 22.25 -3.97 -13.82
C THR A 324 22.09 -5.04 -14.88
N GLU A 325 22.18 -6.32 -14.51
CA GLU A 325 22.08 -7.43 -15.43
C GLU A 325 21.65 -8.70 -14.69
N PHE A 326 20.80 -9.49 -15.32
CA PHE A 326 20.54 -10.88 -14.92
C PHE A 326 21.50 -11.81 -15.65
N ILE A 327 22.31 -12.54 -14.88
CA ILE A 327 23.33 -13.47 -15.38
C ILE A 327 22.73 -14.86 -15.38
N VAL A 328 22.77 -15.51 -16.53
CA VAL A 328 22.27 -16.87 -16.75
C VAL A 328 23.43 -17.84 -16.91
N ARG A 329 23.24 -19.10 -16.53
CA ARG A 329 24.14 -20.19 -16.93
C ARG A 329 23.58 -20.88 -18.16
N ASP A 330 24.42 -21.01 -19.18
CA ASP A 330 24.12 -21.77 -20.39
C ASP A 330 24.62 -23.20 -20.21
N ASP A 331 23.71 -24.15 -20.09
CA ASP A 331 24.05 -25.57 -20.25
C ASP A 331 24.07 -25.96 -21.75
N ASP A 332 23.40 -25.20 -22.63
CA ASP A 332 23.41 -25.40 -24.09
C ASP A 332 22.95 -24.13 -24.86
N VAL A 333 23.88 -23.42 -25.51
CA VAL A 333 23.65 -22.14 -26.22
C VAL A 333 22.70 -22.30 -27.43
N ASN A 334 22.47 -23.53 -27.90
CA ASN A 334 21.61 -23.83 -29.06
C ASN A 334 20.19 -24.32 -28.68
N SER A 335 19.86 -24.42 -27.40
CA SER A 335 18.57 -24.89 -26.94
C SER A 335 17.52 -23.76 -26.93
N LEU A 336 16.35 -24.01 -27.53
CA LEU A 336 15.16 -23.13 -27.46
C LEU A 336 14.55 -23.04 -26.04
N ARG A 337 15.13 -23.70 -25.03
CA ARG A 337 14.62 -23.68 -23.66
C ARG A 337 14.99 -22.38 -22.94
N PRO A 338 14.11 -21.88 -22.07
CA PRO A 338 14.44 -20.76 -21.18
C PRO A 338 15.72 -21.02 -20.38
N ARG A 339 16.51 -19.97 -20.18
CA ARG A 339 17.78 -20.04 -19.45
C ARG A 339 17.54 -19.88 -17.96
N ASN A 340 18.35 -20.52 -17.13
CA ASN A 340 18.20 -20.43 -15.69
C ASN A 340 19.02 -19.28 -15.12
N ILE A 341 18.42 -18.49 -14.23
CA ILE A 341 19.13 -17.45 -13.49
C ILE A 341 20.23 -18.08 -12.63
N TYR A 342 21.42 -17.49 -12.66
CA TYR A 342 22.57 -17.91 -11.86
C TYR A 342 23.01 -16.83 -10.87
N ALA A 343 23.03 -15.58 -11.33
CA ALA A 343 23.49 -14.46 -10.53
C ALA A 343 22.82 -13.15 -10.99
N VAL A 344 22.96 -12.11 -10.17
CA VAL A 344 22.58 -10.75 -10.53
C VAL A 344 23.80 -9.86 -10.39
N LYS A 345 24.08 -9.08 -11.43
CA LYS A 345 25.13 -8.06 -11.41
C LYS A 345 24.58 -6.75 -10.86
N PHE A 346 25.30 -6.16 -9.93
CA PHE A 346 24.95 -4.90 -9.29
C PHE A 346 26.04 -3.85 -9.48
N ASN A 347 25.63 -2.60 -9.67
CA ASN A 347 26.48 -1.45 -9.40
C ASN A 347 26.55 -1.18 -7.89
N VAL A 348 27.74 -0.93 -7.39
CA VAL A 348 27.97 -0.34 -6.08
C VAL A 348 27.58 1.14 -6.14
N ASN A 349 26.82 1.59 -5.14
CA ASN A 349 26.37 2.97 -5.04
C ASN A 349 27.05 3.70 -3.89
N LYS A 350 27.09 5.03 -4.00
CA LYS A 350 27.21 5.97 -2.88
C LYS A 350 25.92 6.78 -2.77
N LEU A 351 25.70 7.42 -1.63
CA LEU A 351 24.55 8.32 -1.45
C LEU A 351 24.97 9.78 -1.62
N GLU A 352 24.11 10.56 -2.26
CA GLU A 352 24.27 12.02 -2.40
C GLU A 352 23.01 12.74 -1.91
N GLY A 353 23.18 13.92 -1.32
CA GLY A 353 22.10 14.76 -0.80
C GLY A 353 21.81 14.60 0.70
N PRO A 354 20.83 15.34 1.24
CA PRO A 354 20.49 15.31 2.67
C PRO A 354 19.76 14.01 3.04
N PRO A 355 19.81 13.54 4.31
CA PRO A 355 19.29 12.24 4.77
C PRO A 355 17.86 11.93 4.31
N GLU A 356 16.95 12.91 4.42
CA GLU A 356 15.55 12.84 3.98
C GLU A 356 15.33 12.68 2.48
N LYS A 357 16.30 13.05 1.63
CA LYS A 357 16.16 13.05 0.16
C LYS A 357 17.36 12.41 -0.55
N ARG A 358 18.13 11.55 0.13
CA ARG A 358 19.31 10.90 -0.45
C ARG A 358 18.97 10.10 -1.71
N VAL A 359 19.79 10.29 -2.72
CA VAL A 359 19.77 9.56 -3.99
C VAL A 359 20.99 8.67 -4.10
N ALA A 360 20.80 7.50 -4.70
CA ALA A 360 21.88 6.56 -4.95
C ALA A 360 22.55 6.89 -6.29
N VAL A 361 23.87 7.00 -6.29
CA VAL A 361 24.70 7.28 -7.46
C VAL A 361 25.74 6.17 -7.60
N SER A 362 25.90 5.63 -8.80
CA SER A 362 26.88 4.55 -9.04
C SER A 362 28.31 5.04 -8.80
N THR A 363 29.14 4.19 -8.21
CA THR A 363 30.59 4.43 -8.04
C THR A 363 31.41 3.96 -9.24
N GLY A 364 30.79 3.31 -10.23
CA GLY A 364 31.46 2.64 -11.35
C GLY A 364 31.99 1.23 -11.00
N VAL A 365 31.95 0.82 -9.72
CA VAL A 365 32.34 -0.53 -9.29
C VAL A 365 31.14 -1.47 -9.43
N THR A 366 31.37 -2.67 -9.96
CA THR A 366 30.35 -3.72 -10.08
C THR A 366 30.63 -4.88 -9.14
N GLU A 367 29.58 -5.56 -8.71
CA GLU A 367 29.62 -6.77 -7.90
C GLU A 367 28.60 -7.77 -8.43
N GLU A 368 28.96 -9.04 -8.47
CA GLU A 368 28.04 -10.13 -8.84
C GLU A 368 27.64 -10.90 -7.58
N ILE A 369 26.35 -11.23 -7.47
CA ILE A 369 25.81 -12.02 -6.37
C ILE A 369 25.12 -13.23 -6.95
N GLU A 370 25.57 -14.42 -6.57
CA GLU A 370 24.99 -15.68 -6.99
C GLU A 370 23.65 -15.95 -6.28
N GLY A 371 22.70 -16.49 -7.03
CA GLY A 371 21.37 -16.85 -6.55
C GLY A 371 20.51 -17.39 -7.68
N GLY A 372 19.94 -18.58 -7.49
CA GLY A 372 19.12 -19.26 -8.50
C GLY A 372 17.63 -18.90 -8.43
N LEU A 373 17.26 -17.92 -7.61
CA LEU A 373 15.91 -17.35 -7.53
C LEU A 373 16.02 -15.84 -7.37
N VAL A 374 15.32 -15.08 -8.20
CA VAL A 374 15.26 -13.61 -8.09
C VAL A 374 13.82 -13.15 -7.94
N ILE A 375 13.56 -12.34 -6.91
CA ILE A 375 12.26 -11.73 -6.65
C ILE A 375 12.38 -10.20 -6.70
N LYS A 376 11.69 -9.57 -7.65
CA LYS A 376 11.66 -8.10 -7.83
C LYS A 376 10.58 -7.47 -6.95
N SER A 377 10.97 -6.76 -5.90
CA SER A 377 10.08 -6.13 -4.91
C SER A 377 10.23 -4.60 -4.90
N LEU A 378 9.83 -3.96 -6.00
CA LEU A 378 10.09 -2.53 -6.28
C LEU A 378 8.86 -1.63 -6.12
N GLY A 379 7.76 -2.20 -5.64
CA GLY A 379 6.45 -1.56 -5.54
C GLY A 379 5.66 -1.61 -6.84
N TYR A 380 4.45 -1.05 -6.78
CA TYR A 380 3.42 -1.21 -7.81
C TYR A 380 3.02 0.14 -8.41
N ILE A 381 2.42 0.09 -9.59
CA ILE A 381 1.71 1.20 -10.23
C ILE A 381 0.31 0.76 -10.60
N SER A 382 -0.62 1.71 -10.65
CA SER A 382 -1.95 1.47 -11.17
C SER A 382 -1.89 1.35 -12.69
N VAL A 383 -2.93 0.77 -13.29
CA VAL A 383 -3.07 0.67 -14.74
C VAL A 383 -4.16 1.61 -15.22
N PRO A 384 -4.02 2.23 -16.41
CA PRO A 384 -5.08 3.04 -16.98
C PRO A 384 -6.33 2.19 -17.25
N LEU A 385 -7.49 2.78 -17.03
CA LEU A 385 -8.78 2.20 -17.42
C LEU A 385 -9.44 3.13 -18.44
N ASP A 386 -10.08 2.53 -19.45
CA ASP A 386 -10.78 3.29 -20.49
C ASP A 386 -11.85 4.21 -19.90
N GLY A 387 -11.94 5.43 -20.42
CA GLY A 387 -12.85 6.46 -19.91
C GLY A 387 -12.47 7.10 -18.55
N VAL A 388 -11.30 6.77 -17.98
CA VAL A 388 -10.80 7.35 -16.73
C VAL A 388 -9.47 8.07 -16.97
N PRO A 389 -9.33 9.37 -16.61
CA PRO A 389 -8.06 10.09 -16.73
C PRO A 389 -6.92 9.41 -15.97
N PHE A 390 -5.72 9.39 -16.53
CA PHE A 390 -4.58 8.69 -15.95
C PHE A 390 -3.26 9.45 -16.13
N ASP A 391 -2.50 9.63 -15.04
CA ASP A 391 -1.15 10.18 -15.07
C ASP A 391 -0.15 9.00 -15.13
N GLU A 392 0.31 8.67 -16.34
CA GLU A 392 1.26 7.58 -16.60
C GLU A 392 2.56 7.72 -15.79
N LYS A 393 3.01 8.96 -15.55
CA LYS A 393 4.26 9.21 -14.83
C LYS A 393 4.11 8.90 -13.34
N LYS A 394 2.96 9.23 -12.74
CA LYS A 394 2.68 8.94 -11.32
C LYS A 394 2.10 7.55 -11.11
N GLY A 395 1.48 6.95 -12.13
CA GLY A 395 0.76 5.68 -12.04
C GLY A 395 -0.52 5.79 -11.20
N THR A 396 -1.22 6.92 -11.29
CA THR A 396 -2.40 7.28 -10.47
C THR A 396 -3.40 8.08 -11.28
N VAL A 397 -4.66 8.13 -10.84
CA VAL A 397 -5.67 9.04 -11.41
C VAL A 397 -5.47 10.46 -10.85
N PRO A 398 -5.33 11.50 -11.71
CA PRO A 398 -5.29 12.89 -11.26
C PRO A 398 -6.53 13.20 -10.42
N ASN A 399 -6.33 13.80 -9.23
CA ASN A 399 -7.46 14.07 -8.34
C ASN A 399 -7.19 15.26 -7.40
N ASP A 400 -8.26 15.95 -7.01
CA ASP A 400 -8.27 16.86 -5.85
C ASP A 400 -9.10 16.24 -4.72
N ARG A 401 -8.41 15.87 -3.63
CA ARG A 401 -9.00 15.20 -2.45
C ARG A 401 -9.85 13.97 -2.76
N GLY A 402 -9.65 13.33 -3.92
CA GLY A 402 -10.37 12.15 -4.38
C GLY A 402 -11.41 12.44 -5.46
N LYS A 403 -11.69 13.70 -5.82
CA LYS A 403 -12.47 14.04 -7.03
C LYS A 403 -11.56 13.88 -8.25
N VAL A 404 -12.00 13.14 -9.27
CA VAL A 404 -11.20 12.93 -10.49
C VAL A 404 -11.03 14.26 -11.22
N LEU A 405 -9.82 14.50 -11.71
CA LEU A 405 -9.50 15.59 -12.63
C LEU A 405 -9.19 15.02 -14.02
N ASP A 406 -9.57 15.74 -15.06
CA ASP A 406 -9.04 15.51 -16.41
C ASP A 406 -7.56 15.92 -16.52
N LEU A 407 -6.96 15.73 -17.69
CA LEU A 407 -5.55 16.06 -17.91
C LEU A 407 -5.26 17.56 -17.94
N ASP A 408 -6.30 18.39 -18.13
CA ASP A 408 -6.23 19.85 -18.09
C ASP A 408 -6.44 20.41 -16.67
N GLY A 409 -6.77 19.54 -15.70
CA GLY A 409 -6.96 19.88 -14.30
C GLY A 409 -8.40 20.26 -13.92
N ASN A 410 -9.39 20.02 -14.79
CA ASN A 410 -10.80 20.27 -14.48
C ASN A 410 -11.43 19.04 -13.80
N GLU A 411 -12.36 19.28 -12.88
CA GLU A 411 -13.12 18.20 -12.23
C GLU A 411 -13.98 17.43 -13.24
N VAL A 412 -13.90 16.09 -13.20
CA VAL A 412 -14.79 15.20 -13.95
C VAL A 412 -16.00 14.87 -13.06
N PRO A 413 -17.19 15.44 -13.32
CA PRO A 413 -18.31 15.35 -12.38
C PRO A 413 -18.78 13.91 -12.16
N GLY A 414 -19.05 13.57 -10.90
CA GLY A 414 -19.54 12.26 -10.49
C GLY A 414 -18.48 11.16 -10.39
N LEU A 415 -17.22 11.44 -10.75
CA LEU A 415 -16.13 10.46 -10.65
C LEU A 415 -15.19 10.77 -9.48
N TYR A 416 -14.88 9.72 -8.74
CA TYR A 416 -14.04 9.78 -7.55
C TYR A 416 -13.03 8.62 -7.55
N VAL A 417 -12.01 8.75 -6.71
CA VAL A 417 -10.90 7.80 -6.60
C VAL A 417 -10.47 7.66 -5.14
N SER A 418 -10.18 6.44 -4.70
CA SER A 418 -9.69 6.13 -3.35
C SER A 418 -8.56 5.11 -3.34
N GLY A 419 -7.89 4.97 -2.18
CA GLY A 419 -6.79 4.05 -1.97
C GLY A 419 -5.55 4.29 -2.83
N TRP A 420 -4.84 3.21 -3.19
CA TRP A 420 -3.58 3.30 -3.93
C TRP A 420 -3.72 3.92 -5.32
N LEU A 421 -4.91 3.87 -5.93
CA LEU A 421 -5.17 4.57 -7.18
C LEU A 421 -5.09 6.09 -7.02
N LYS A 422 -5.45 6.59 -5.83
CA LYS A 422 -5.43 8.01 -5.44
C LYS A 422 -4.04 8.51 -5.06
N SER A 423 -3.35 7.75 -4.22
CA SER A 423 -2.14 8.20 -3.50
C SER A 423 -0.85 7.50 -3.94
N GLY A 424 -0.95 6.52 -4.85
CA GLY A 424 0.12 5.62 -5.22
C GLY A 424 0.24 4.43 -4.26
N ALA A 425 0.93 3.37 -4.71
CA ALA A 425 1.09 2.13 -3.95
C ALA A 425 2.07 2.28 -2.77
N ARG A 426 1.66 3.03 -1.76
CA ARG A 426 2.41 3.30 -0.52
C ARG A 426 1.47 3.20 0.67
N GLY A 427 2.01 2.76 1.80
CA GLY A 427 1.27 2.68 3.06
C GLY A 427 0.62 1.31 3.31
N VAL A 428 0.12 1.16 4.54
CA VAL A 428 -0.55 -0.05 5.04
C VAL A 428 -2.07 0.08 4.91
N ILE A 429 -2.81 -0.97 5.25
CA ILE A 429 -4.29 -0.97 5.23
C ILE A 429 -4.84 0.22 6.02
N ALA A 430 -4.30 0.53 7.20
CA ALA A 430 -4.77 1.63 8.03
C ALA A 430 -4.59 3.04 7.41
N THR A 431 -3.70 3.18 6.42
CA THR A 431 -3.52 4.45 5.69
C THR A 431 -4.40 4.56 4.45
N THR A 432 -4.96 3.43 3.99
CA THR A 432 -5.84 3.33 2.84
C THR A 432 -7.25 3.66 3.26
#